data_AF-A0A660QPJ3-F1
#
_entry.id   AF-A0A660QPJ3-F1
#
_cell.length_a   1.000
_cell.length_b   1.000
_cell.length_c   1.000
_cell.angle_alpha   90.00
_cell.angle_beta   90.00
_cell.angle_gamma   90.00
#
_symmetry.space_group_name_H-M   'P 1'
#
loop_
_entity.id
_entity.type
_entity.pdbx_description
1 polymer ?
#
loop_
_entity_poly.entity_id
_entity_poly.type
_entity_poly.pdbx_seq_one_letter_code
_entity_poly.pdbx_strand_id
1 'polypeptide(L)'
;MARQVEEVIKRLEERQISIEKALKELINISEDIARAEEEQKNSGLSKEEFSYFWMLREKVQNPKEIAKDIAEIFAKKKHWIFNKEDERELRVELYKKVLKQIRDIEEASELVEELLNIDRIMREGEE
;
A
#
# COMPACT_ATOMS: atom_id res chain seq x y z
N MET A 1 -3.29 8.30 4.41
CA MET A 1 -2.67 9.62 4.25
C MET A 1 -3.65 10.76 4.52
N ALA A 2 -4.68 11.00 3.67
CA ALA A 2 -5.70 12.03 3.93
C ALA A 2 -6.37 11.87 5.32
N ARG A 3 -6.70 10.64 5.69
CA ARG A 3 -7.31 10.30 6.99
C ARG A 3 -6.44 10.66 8.22
N GLN A 4 -5.11 10.64 8.09
CA GLN A 4 -4.22 11.00 9.21
C GLN A 4 -4.08 12.51 9.35
N VAL A 5 -4.04 13.24 8.23
CA VAL A 5 -4.06 14.71 8.21
C VAL A 5 -5.39 15.24 8.74
N GLU A 6 -6.50 14.65 8.29
CA GLU A 6 -7.85 14.96 8.78
C GLU A 6 -8.01 14.70 10.28
N GLU A 7 -7.43 13.61 10.79
CA GLU A 7 -7.45 13.31 12.22
C GLU A 7 -6.68 14.33 13.06
N VAL A 8 -5.53 14.80 12.57
CA VAL A 8 -4.75 15.87 13.25
C VAL A 8 -5.52 17.19 13.24
N ILE A 9 -6.16 17.54 12.11
CA ILE A 9 -6.99 18.75 11.99
C ILE A 9 -8.18 18.67 12.93
N LYS A 10 -8.88 17.54 12.95
CA LYS A 10 -10.04 17.31 13.83
C LYS A 10 -9.67 17.42 15.31
N ARG A 11 -8.55 16.82 15.73
CA ARG A 11 -8.05 16.93 17.11
C ARG A 11 -7.68 18.36 17.50
N LEU A 12 -7.23 19.18 16.54
CA LEU A 12 -6.98 20.61 16.75
C LEU A 12 -8.29 21.39 16.89
N GLU A 13 -9.27 21.15 16.02
CA GLU A 13 -10.60 21.78 16.07
C GLU A 13 -11.34 21.46 17.38
N GLU A 14 -11.24 20.22 17.84
CA GLU A 14 -11.78 19.75 19.12
C GLU A 14 -10.94 20.22 20.33
N ARG A 15 -9.89 21.02 20.11
CA ARG A 15 -8.96 21.55 21.12
C ARG A 15 -8.28 20.49 21.99
N GLN A 16 -8.18 19.25 21.49
CA GLN A 16 -7.49 18.17 22.18
C GLN A 16 -5.96 18.32 22.11
N ILE A 17 -5.47 19.07 21.13
CA ILE A 17 -4.04 19.39 20.96
C ILE A 17 -3.86 20.89 20.70
N SER A 18 -2.68 21.42 21.05
CA SER A 18 -2.33 22.81 20.77
C SER A 18 -1.99 23.01 19.29
N ILE A 19 -2.09 24.26 18.82
CA ILE A 19 -1.70 24.66 17.46
C ILE A 19 -0.24 24.28 17.16
N GLU A 20 0.67 24.51 18.11
CA GLU A 20 2.09 24.14 17.97
C GLU A 20 2.29 22.63 17.84
N LYS A 21 1.50 21.83 18.57
CA LYS A 21 1.58 20.37 18.51
C LYS A 21 0.99 19.82 17.21
N ALA A 22 -0.13 20.38 16.75
CA ALA A 22 -0.72 20.03 15.45
C ALA A 22 0.24 20.36 14.30
N LEU A 23 0.88 21.53 14.32
CA LEU A 23 1.87 21.93 13.31
C LEU A 23 3.05 20.95 13.27
N LYS A 24 3.56 20.53 14.44
CA LYS A 24 4.65 19.56 14.53
C LYS A 24 4.24 18.17 14.01
N GLU A 25 3.04 17.69 14.33
CA GLU A 25 2.53 16.42 13.81
C GLU A 25 2.35 16.46 12.29
N LEU A 26 1.85 17.58 11.73
CA LEU A 26 1.74 17.77 10.29
C LEU A 26 3.10 17.84 9.58
N ILE A 27 4.08 18.56 10.16
CA ILE A 27 5.46 18.61 9.63
C ILE A 27 6.08 17.21 9.63
N ASN A 28 5.92 16.43 10.70
CA ASN A 28 6.42 15.06 10.74
C ASN A 28 5.78 14.18 9.66
N ILE A 29 4.45 14.31 9.45
CA ILE A 29 3.75 13.62 8.36
C ILE A 29 4.34 14.06 7.01
N SER A 30 4.61 15.34 6.80
CA SER A 30 5.25 15.85 5.58
C SER A 30 6.69 15.36 5.39
N GLU A 31 7.47 15.25 6.46
CA GLU A 31 8.84 14.72 6.42
C GLU A 31 8.86 13.20 6.15
N ASP A 32 7.91 12.45 6.72
CA ASP A 32 7.70 11.03 6.40
C ASP A 32 7.30 10.84 4.93
N ILE A 33 6.46 11.73 4.40
CA ILE A 33 6.10 11.74 2.97
C ILE A 33 7.33 12.05 2.13
N ALA A 34 8.09 13.11 2.45
CA ALA A 34 9.28 13.49 1.72
C ALA A 34 10.34 12.38 1.72
N ARG A 35 10.53 11.70 2.87
CA ARG A 35 11.40 10.53 2.98
C ARG A 35 10.89 9.36 2.17
N ALA A 36 9.59 9.05 2.22
CA ALA A 36 9.01 7.97 1.42
C ALA A 36 9.11 8.24 -0.08
N GLU A 37 8.94 9.50 -0.51
CA GLU A 37 9.13 9.92 -1.91
C GLU A 37 10.60 9.87 -2.34
N GLU A 38 11.53 10.25 -1.47
CA GLU A 38 12.97 10.16 -1.73
C GLU A 38 13.45 8.71 -1.75
N GLU A 39 12.97 7.87 -0.84
CA GLU A 39 13.19 6.42 -0.84
C GLU A 39 12.59 5.77 -2.09
N GLN A 40 11.39 6.15 -2.51
CA GLN A 40 10.79 5.68 -3.77
C GLN A 40 11.69 6.06 -4.96
N LYS A 41 12.09 7.32 -5.06
CA LYS A 41 12.94 7.84 -6.14
C LYS A 41 14.31 7.15 -6.21
N ASN A 42 14.87 6.78 -5.06
CA ASN A 42 16.15 6.10 -4.95
C ASN A 42 16.05 4.56 -5.01
N SER A 43 14.85 3.99 -4.82
CA SER A 43 14.63 2.54 -4.82
C SER A 43 14.62 1.91 -6.22
N GLY A 44 14.36 2.70 -7.27
CA GLY A 44 14.13 2.20 -8.63
C GLY A 44 12.85 1.38 -8.77
N LEU A 45 11.85 1.62 -7.89
CA LEU A 45 10.52 1.04 -7.93
C LEU A 45 9.49 2.07 -8.44
N SER A 46 8.49 1.61 -9.18
CA SER A 46 7.29 2.40 -9.50
C SER A 46 6.49 2.72 -8.23
N LYS A 47 5.50 3.61 -8.32
CA LYS A 47 4.63 3.99 -7.19
C LYS A 47 3.86 2.79 -6.65
N GLU A 48 3.38 1.94 -7.56
CA GLU A 48 2.66 0.71 -7.26
C GLU A 48 3.61 -0.33 -6.63
N GLU A 49 4.78 -0.54 -7.25
CA GLU A 49 5.81 -1.46 -6.73
C GLU A 49 6.28 -1.06 -5.32
N PHE A 50 6.47 0.23 -5.07
CA PHE A 50 6.85 0.73 -3.75
C PHE A 50 5.74 0.51 -2.70
N SER A 51 4.48 0.69 -3.10
CA SER A 51 3.32 0.48 -2.22
C SER A 51 3.21 -0.99 -1.80
N TYR A 52 3.38 -1.92 -2.74
CA TYR A 52 3.43 -3.36 -2.42
C TYR A 52 4.66 -3.71 -1.57
N PHE A 53 5.82 -3.17 -1.91
CA PHE A 53 7.05 -3.36 -1.14
C PHE A 53 6.87 -2.97 0.33
N TRP A 54 6.24 -1.82 0.59
CA TRP A 54 6.05 -1.32 1.94
C TRP A 54 5.19 -2.26 2.79
N MET A 55 4.15 -2.86 2.20
CA MET A 55 3.29 -3.84 2.87
C MET A 55 4.01 -5.16 3.16
N LEU A 56 4.96 -5.52 2.28
CA LEU A 56 5.68 -6.78 2.35
C LEU A 56 6.91 -6.71 3.27
N ARG A 57 7.47 -5.52 3.52
CA ARG A 57 8.79 -5.35 4.14
C ARG A 57 8.96 -6.02 5.51
N GLU A 58 7.88 -6.20 6.27
CA GLU A 58 7.90 -6.84 7.59
C GLU A 58 7.37 -8.29 7.54
N LYS A 59 6.78 -8.71 6.42
CA LYS A 59 6.08 -9.99 6.26
C LYS A 59 6.86 -11.03 5.44
N VAL A 60 7.86 -10.62 4.65
CA VAL A 60 8.61 -11.52 3.74
C VAL A 60 10.11 -11.21 3.69
N GLN A 61 10.93 -12.19 3.29
CA GLN A 61 12.40 -12.05 3.25
C GLN A 61 12.92 -11.18 2.10
N ASN A 62 12.32 -11.28 0.89
CA ASN A 62 12.74 -10.51 -0.30
C ASN A 62 11.61 -9.57 -0.78
N PRO A 63 11.19 -8.59 0.03
CA PRO A 63 9.99 -7.80 -0.22
C PRO A 63 10.04 -7.01 -1.54
N LYS A 64 11.24 -6.60 -1.97
CA LYS A 64 11.44 -5.83 -3.20
C LYS A 64 11.18 -6.65 -4.46
N GLU A 65 11.68 -7.88 -4.52
CA GLU A 65 11.45 -8.76 -5.68
C GLU A 65 9.98 -9.17 -5.74
N ILE A 66 9.40 -9.54 -4.60
CA ILE A 66 8.01 -9.96 -4.51
C ILE A 66 7.06 -8.81 -4.89
N ALA A 67 7.38 -7.58 -4.50
CA ALA A 67 6.62 -6.40 -4.89
C ALA A 67 6.61 -6.15 -6.40
N LYS A 68 7.75 -6.33 -7.07
CA LYS A 68 7.84 -6.25 -8.54
C LYS A 68 7.00 -7.33 -9.21
N ASP A 69 7.13 -8.57 -8.73
CA ASP A 69 6.35 -9.69 -9.26
C ASP A 69 4.84 -9.45 -9.09
N ILE A 70 4.41 -8.89 -7.96
CA ILE A 70 3.01 -8.53 -7.71
C ILE A 70 2.56 -7.40 -8.62
N ALA A 71 3.39 -6.38 -8.83
CA ALA A 71 3.09 -5.31 -9.77
C ALA A 71 2.92 -5.84 -11.20
N GLU A 72 3.74 -6.79 -11.64
CA GLU A 72 3.59 -7.46 -12.95
C GLU A 72 2.27 -8.25 -13.05
N ILE A 73 1.87 -8.94 -11.98
CA ILE A 73 0.59 -9.66 -11.90
C ILE A 73 -0.59 -8.67 -12.06
N PHE A 74 -0.57 -7.56 -11.33
CA PHE A 74 -1.58 -6.51 -11.45
C PHE A 74 -1.57 -5.82 -12.83
N ALA A 75 -0.40 -5.62 -13.44
CA ALA A 75 -0.27 -5.02 -14.76
C ALA A 75 -0.90 -5.87 -15.87
N LYS A 76 -0.79 -7.21 -15.77
CA LYS A 76 -1.42 -8.16 -16.71
C LYS A 76 -2.94 -8.08 -16.68
N LYS A 77 -3.53 -7.68 -15.56
CA LYS A 77 -4.98 -7.63 -15.33
C LYS A 77 -5.45 -6.22 -15.01
N LYS A 78 -5.04 -5.22 -15.81
CA LYS A 78 -5.28 -3.79 -15.55
C LYS A 78 -6.74 -3.40 -15.24
N HIS A 79 -7.71 -4.15 -15.76
CA HIS A 79 -9.15 -3.88 -15.63
C HIS A 79 -9.89 -4.87 -14.73
N TRP A 80 -9.18 -5.59 -13.84
CA TRP A 80 -9.76 -6.63 -12.99
C TRP A 80 -10.93 -6.15 -12.13
N ILE A 81 -10.97 -4.87 -11.74
CA ILE A 81 -12.06 -4.27 -10.95
C ILE A 81 -13.42 -4.40 -11.67
N PHE A 82 -13.40 -4.41 -13.01
CA PHE A 82 -14.62 -4.45 -13.83
C PHE A 82 -14.97 -5.87 -14.30
N ASN A 83 -14.11 -6.86 -14.09
CA ASN A 83 -14.29 -8.22 -14.57
C ASN A 83 -14.06 -9.25 -13.45
N LYS A 84 -15.14 -9.94 -13.05
CA LYS A 84 -15.11 -10.97 -11.99
C LYS A 84 -14.23 -12.18 -12.33
N GLU A 85 -14.09 -12.53 -13.61
CA GLU A 85 -13.19 -13.62 -14.01
C GLU A 85 -11.73 -13.19 -13.84
N ASP A 86 -11.39 -11.96 -14.24
CA ASP A 86 -10.05 -11.40 -14.04
C ASP A 86 -9.71 -11.24 -12.55
N GLU A 87 -10.66 -10.80 -11.70
CA GLU A 87 -10.45 -10.75 -10.24
C GLU A 87 -10.17 -12.14 -9.66
N ARG A 88 -10.91 -13.17 -10.09
CA ARG A 88 -10.72 -14.54 -9.61
C ARG A 88 -9.37 -15.09 -10.02
N GLU A 89 -8.96 -14.90 -11.27
CA GLU A 89 -7.64 -15.32 -11.76
C GLU A 89 -6.52 -14.58 -11.04
N LEU A 90 -6.67 -13.27 -10.85
CA LEU A 90 -5.74 -12.43 -10.12
C LEU A 90 -5.54 -12.91 -8.67
N ARG A 91 -6.63 -13.18 -7.94
CA ARG A 91 -6.59 -13.77 -6.60
C ARG A 91 -5.77 -15.06 -6.60
N VAL A 92 -6.00 -15.97 -7.54
CA VAL A 92 -5.25 -17.24 -7.64
C VAL A 92 -3.75 -17.00 -7.88
N GLU A 93 -3.37 -16.06 -8.73
CA GLU A 93 -1.96 -15.72 -8.98
C GLU A 93 -1.29 -15.10 -7.75
N LEU A 94 -1.98 -14.20 -7.05
CA LEU A 94 -1.49 -13.58 -5.83
C LEU A 94 -1.30 -14.62 -4.71
N TYR A 95 -2.29 -15.49 -4.47
CA TYR A 95 -2.16 -16.58 -3.49
C TYR A 95 -0.98 -17.49 -3.79
N LYS A 96 -0.78 -17.89 -5.06
CA LYS A 96 0.37 -18.70 -5.47
C LYS A 96 1.71 -18.02 -5.19
N LYS A 97 1.76 -16.69 -5.23
CA LYS A 97 2.97 -15.91 -4.95
C LYS A 97 3.20 -15.74 -3.45
N VAL A 98 2.16 -15.36 -2.72
CA VAL A 98 2.21 -15.10 -1.26
C VAL A 98 2.48 -16.38 -0.48
N LEU A 99 1.82 -17.49 -0.81
CA LEU A 99 2.01 -18.78 -0.10
C LEU A 99 3.41 -19.39 -0.27
N LYS A 100 4.22 -18.89 -1.21
CA LYS A 100 5.64 -19.27 -1.32
C LYS A 100 6.51 -18.59 -0.25
N GLN A 101 5.99 -17.55 0.39
CA GLN A 101 6.71 -16.70 1.34
C GLN A 101 6.15 -16.85 2.75
N ILE A 102 4.82 -16.90 2.86
CA ILE A 102 4.09 -17.02 4.11
C ILE A 102 3.45 -18.40 4.16
N ARG A 103 3.76 -19.18 5.21
CA ARG A 103 3.23 -20.54 5.38
C ARG A 103 1.84 -20.56 6.01
N ASP A 104 1.53 -19.51 6.77
CA ASP A 104 0.22 -19.36 7.39
C ASP A 104 -0.81 -18.94 6.31
N ILE A 105 -1.88 -19.71 6.20
CA ILE A 105 -2.91 -19.51 5.18
C ILE A 105 -3.78 -18.29 5.50
N GLU A 106 -4.01 -18.03 6.79
CA GLU A 106 -4.81 -16.90 7.26
C GLU A 106 -4.05 -15.59 7.02
N GLU A 107 -2.77 -15.54 7.41
CA GLU A 107 -1.88 -14.40 7.14
C GLU A 107 -1.70 -14.16 5.63
N ALA A 108 -1.58 -15.23 4.84
CA ALA A 108 -1.52 -15.12 3.38
C ALA A 108 -2.83 -14.57 2.79
N SER A 109 -3.98 -15.01 3.31
CA SER A 109 -5.29 -14.52 2.89
C SER A 109 -5.46 -13.03 3.19
N GLU A 110 -5.14 -12.61 4.41
CA GLU A 110 -5.18 -11.21 4.81
C GLU A 110 -4.30 -10.35 3.91
N LEU A 111 -3.06 -10.77 3.66
CA LEU A 111 -2.14 -10.04 2.78
C LEU A 111 -2.68 -9.93 1.34
N VAL A 112 -3.28 -10.98 0.79
CA VAL A 112 -3.89 -10.93 -0.55
C VAL A 112 -5.05 -9.92 -0.59
N GLU A 113 -5.92 -9.89 0.43
CA GLU A 113 -7.00 -8.90 0.49
C GLU A 113 -6.46 -7.47 0.64
N GLU A 114 -5.44 -7.26 1.48
CA GLU A 114 -4.80 -5.96 1.62
C GLU A 114 -4.21 -5.48 0.29
N LEU A 115 -3.55 -6.37 -0.47
CA LEU A 115 -2.97 -6.06 -1.78
C LEU A 115 -4.04 -5.70 -2.83
N LEU A 116 -5.17 -6.40 -2.84
CA LEU A 116 -6.28 -6.08 -3.73
C LEU A 116 -6.93 -4.74 -3.38
N ASN A 117 -7.07 -4.44 -2.09
CA ASN A 117 -7.63 -3.18 -1.63
C ASN A 117 -6.74 -1.98 -1.98
N ILE A 118 -5.42 -2.09 -1.78
CA ILE A 118 -4.52 -0.98 -2.11
C ILE A 118 -4.46 -0.74 -3.63
N ASP A 119 -4.41 -1.79 -4.46
CA ASP A 119 -4.43 -1.66 -5.93
C ASP A 119 -5.76 -1.06 -6.41
N ARG A 120 -6.88 -1.44 -5.80
CA ARG A 120 -8.19 -0.83 -6.08
C ARG A 120 -8.20 0.67 -5.79
N ILE A 121 -7.74 1.08 -4.60
CA ILE A 121 -7.68 2.50 -4.21
C ILE A 121 -6.76 3.28 -5.15
N MET A 122 -5.64 2.69 -5.58
CA MET A 122 -4.72 3.35 -6.52
C MET A 122 -5.37 3.56 -7.89
N ARG A 123 -6.13 2.59 -8.40
CA ARG A 123 -6.81 2.69 -9.70
C ARG A 123 -8.03 3.61 -9.67
N GLU A 124 -8.79 3.61 -8.58
CA GLU A 124 -9.95 4.51 -8.39
C GLU A 124 -9.50 5.96 -8.14
N GLY A 125 -8.30 6.18 -7.58
CA GLY A 125 -7.74 7.51 -7.35
C GLY A 125 -7.01 8.14 -8.55
N GLU A 126 -6.94 7.44 -9.70
CA GLU A 126 -6.39 7.93 -10.97
C GLU A 126 -7.47 8.48 -11.93
N GLU A 127 -8.76 8.41 -11.56
CA GLU A 127 -9.90 9.07 -12.24
C GLU A 127 -10.15 10.50 -11.73
#